data_AF-A0A9X3LEN1-F1
#
_entry.id   AF-A0A9X3LEN1-F1
#
_cell.length_a   1.000
_cell.length_b   1.000
_cell.length_c   1.000
_cell.angle_alpha   90.00
_cell.angle_beta   90.00
_cell.angle_gamma   90.00
#
_symmetry.space_group_name_H-M   'P 1'
#
loop_
_entity.id
_entity.type
_entity.pdbx_description
1 polymer ?
#
loop_
_entity_poly.entity_id
_entity_poly.type
_entity_poly.pdbx_seq_one_letter_code
_entity_poly.pdbx_strand_id
1 'polypeptide(L)'
;MKLEEIMENCIDSAILYGVSAYEVVVNPRKTNKLYDKQYKNFKLLKKHPSGVESLYHLLQHPNIYVRYISAIHLLSVDEKKAKEVIMTVATINKCLDPHYLFEEWDNGNLKEYYS
;
A
#
# COMPACT_ATOMS: atom_id res chain seq x y z
N MET A 1 7.45 -18.10 7.19
CA MET A 1 7.21 -16.92 8.03
C MET A 1 5.77 -17.00 8.51
N LYS A 2 5.50 -16.69 9.77
CA LYS A 2 4.12 -16.74 10.28
C LYS A 2 3.32 -15.55 9.74
N LEU A 3 2.01 -15.70 9.60
CA LEU A 3 1.15 -14.65 9.02
C LEU A 3 1.23 -13.36 9.84
N GLU A 4 1.23 -13.48 11.17
CA GLU A 4 1.30 -12.35 12.09
C GLU A 4 2.58 -11.54 11.87
N GLU A 5 3.71 -12.22 11.73
CA GLU A 5 5.02 -11.60 11.46
C GLU A 5 5.04 -10.89 10.09
N ILE A 6 4.40 -11.46 9.06
CA ILE A 6 4.28 -10.80 7.75
C ILE A 6 3.42 -9.53 7.89
N MET A 7 2.31 -9.60 8.62
CA MET A 7 1.41 -8.45 8.83
C MET A 7 2.09 -7.33 9.62
N GLU A 8 2.80 -7.63 10.70
CA GLU A 8 3.59 -6.65 11.46
C GLU A 8 4.61 -5.94 10.56
N ASN A 9 5.34 -6.71 9.75
CA ASN A 9 6.28 -6.16 8.77
C ASN A 9 5.59 -5.24 7.74
N CYS A 10 4.39 -5.58 7.28
CA CYS A 10 3.59 -4.74 6.39
C CYS A 10 3.20 -3.42 7.09
N ILE A 11 2.69 -3.50 8.31
CA ILE A 11 2.28 -2.33 9.11
C ILE A 11 3.46 -1.38 9.32
N ASP A 12 4.57 -1.88 9.86
CA ASP A 12 5.75 -1.07 10.17
C ASP A 12 6.32 -0.41 8.91
N SER A 13 6.46 -1.18 7.85
CA SER A 13 7.04 -0.67 6.60
C SER A 13 6.14 0.37 5.92
N ALA A 14 4.82 0.20 5.96
CA ALA A 14 3.88 1.18 5.43
C ALA A 14 3.93 2.50 6.20
N ILE A 15 3.99 2.44 7.54
CA ILE A 15 4.10 3.64 8.38
C ILE A 15 5.42 4.37 8.11
N LEU A 16 6.55 3.66 8.12
CA LEU A 16 7.88 4.24 7.88
C LEU A 16 7.99 4.87 6.49
N TYR A 17 7.49 4.17 5.46
CA TYR A 17 7.47 4.71 4.11
C TYR A 17 6.60 5.97 4.03
N GLY A 18 5.36 5.90 4.53
CA GLY A 18 4.42 7.01 4.49
C GLY A 18 4.94 8.28 5.18
N VAL A 19 5.65 8.15 6.29
CA VAL A 19 6.33 9.27 6.95
C VAL A 19 7.52 9.78 6.12
N SER A 20 8.33 8.88 5.56
CA SER A 20 9.50 9.27 4.76
C SER A 20 9.18 9.84 3.38
N ALA A 21 7.96 9.63 2.87
CA ALA A 21 7.54 10.12 1.55
C ALA A 21 7.58 11.65 1.47
N TYR A 22 7.33 12.35 2.58
CA TYR A 22 7.45 13.82 2.66
C TYR A 22 8.91 14.30 2.68
N GLU A 23 9.86 13.41 2.99
CA GLU A 23 11.29 13.70 3.02
C GLU A 23 11.98 13.34 1.69
N VAL A 24 11.24 12.89 0.66
CA VAL A 24 11.84 12.33 -0.56
C VAL A 24 12.78 13.30 -1.28
N VAL A 25 12.48 14.61 -1.23
CA VAL A 25 13.33 15.67 -1.80
C VAL A 25 14.66 15.80 -1.05
N VAL A 26 14.67 15.46 0.25
CA VAL A 26 15.83 15.59 1.14
C VAL A 26 16.66 14.30 1.19
N ASN A 27 16.02 13.13 1.21
CA ASN A 27 16.70 11.84 1.29
C ASN A 27 16.05 10.76 0.40
N PRO A 28 16.18 10.89 -0.93
CA PRO A 28 15.51 9.99 -1.88
C PRO A 28 15.99 8.53 -1.75
N ARG A 29 17.26 8.31 -1.38
CA ARG A 29 17.81 6.95 -1.19
C ARG A 29 17.11 6.21 -0.06
N LYS A 30 16.87 6.87 1.07
CA LYS A 30 16.14 6.30 2.21
C LYS A 30 14.70 5.96 1.81
N THR A 31 14.01 6.91 1.19
CA THR A 31 12.61 6.73 0.77
C THR A 31 12.46 5.58 -0.24
N ASN A 32 13.35 5.49 -1.24
CA ASN A 32 13.34 4.39 -2.21
C ASN A 32 13.58 3.02 -1.55
N LYS A 33 14.53 2.94 -0.60
CA LYS A 33 14.76 1.70 0.15
C LYS A 33 13.53 1.29 0.98
N LEU A 34 12.82 2.26 1.55
CA LEU A 34 11.60 2.01 2.30
C LEU A 34 10.44 1.58 1.39
N TYR A 35 10.30 2.18 0.22
CA TYR A 35 9.37 1.76 -0.83
C TYR A 35 9.60 0.30 -1.21
N ASP A 36 10.84 -0.07 -1.55
CA ASP A 36 11.17 -1.46 -1.93
C ASP A 36 10.86 -2.45 -0.82
N LYS A 37 11.16 -2.09 0.44
CA LYS A 37 10.89 -2.94 1.60
C LYS A 37 9.38 -3.14 1.78
N GLN A 38 8.62 -2.06 1.75
CA GLN A 38 7.18 -2.09 1.92
C GLN A 38 6.52 -2.89 0.79
N TYR A 39 6.86 -2.63 -0.48
CA TYR A 39 6.35 -3.40 -1.61
C TYR A 39 6.63 -4.91 -1.47
N LYS A 40 7.85 -5.30 -1.08
CA LYS A 40 8.21 -6.71 -0.87
C LYS A 40 7.38 -7.38 0.23
N ASN A 41 7.16 -6.68 1.34
CA ASN A 41 6.36 -7.20 2.46
C ASN A 41 4.91 -7.46 2.05
N PHE A 42 4.28 -6.51 1.37
CA PHE A 42 2.90 -6.67 0.92
C PHE A 42 2.76 -7.71 -0.19
N LYS A 43 3.75 -7.83 -1.09
CA LYS A 43 3.78 -8.91 -2.08
C LYS A 43 3.92 -10.28 -1.42
N LEU A 44 4.71 -10.39 -0.35
CA LEU A 44 4.83 -11.60 0.44
C LEU A 44 3.51 -11.93 1.14
N LEU A 45 2.84 -10.94 1.73
CA LEU A 45 1.53 -11.10 2.35
C LEU A 45 0.53 -11.64 1.34
N LYS A 46 0.39 -10.99 0.17
CA LYS A 46 -0.55 -11.39 -0.88
C LYS A 46 -0.36 -12.84 -1.36
N LYS A 47 0.88 -13.36 -1.33
CA LYS A 47 1.20 -14.75 -1.71
C LYS A 47 0.89 -15.78 -0.61
N HIS A 48 0.67 -15.35 0.63
CA HIS A 48 0.29 -16.24 1.71
C HIS A 48 -1.17 -16.74 1.51
N PRO A 49 -1.53 -17.99 1.87
CA PRO A 49 -2.89 -18.51 1.68
C PRO A 49 -4.01 -17.63 2.27
N SER A 50 -3.80 -17.07 3.47
CA SER A 50 -4.73 -16.13 4.12
C SER A 50 -4.39 -14.65 3.85
N GLY A 51 -3.49 -14.38 2.92
CA GLY A 51 -2.91 -13.05 2.70
C GLY A 51 -3.91 -11.99 2.26
N VAL A 52 -4.80 -12.37 1.34
CA VAL A 52 -5.85 -11.47 0.83
C VAL A 52 -6.84 -11.09 1.94
N GLU A 53 -7.23 -12.04 2.78
CA GLU A 53 -8.09 -11.78 3.95
C GLU A 53 -7.40 -10.81 4.93
N SER A 54 -6.11 -11.03 5.21
CA SER A 54 -5.30 -10.11 6.01
C SER A 54 -5.22 -8.70 5.41
N LEU A 55 -5.10 -8.56 4.09
CA LEU A 55 -5.13 -7.24 3.43
C LEU A 55 -6.46 -6.52 3.70
N TYR A 56 -7.60 -7.23 3.66
CA TYR A 56 -8.89 -6.65 4.02
C TYR A 56 -8.96 -6.20 5.48
N HIS A 57 -8.37 -6.96 6.41
CA HIS A 57 -8.26 -6.54 7.81
C HIS A 57 -7.43 -5.25 7.96
N LEU A 58 -6.33 -5.13 7.21
CA LEU A 58 -5.47 -3.94 7.25
C LEU A 58 -6.15 -2.67 6.69
N LEU A 59 -7.21 -2.77 5.90
CA LEU A 59 -8.01 -1.62 5.48
C LEU A 59 -8.71 -0.91 6.65
N GLN A 60 -8.92 -1.61 7.78
CA GLN A 60 -9.52 -1.06 8.98
C GLN A 60 -8.48 -0.55 10.00
N HIS A 61 -7.19 -0.60 9.66
CA HIS A 61 -6.13 -0.19 10.56
C HIS A 61 -6.21 1.32 10.87
N PRO A 62 -5.96 1.77 12.11
CA PRO A 62 -6.07 3.19 12.49
C PRO A 62 -5.10 4.10 11.73
N ASN A 63 -3.95 3.57 11.27
CA ASN A 63 -2.98 4.34 10.51
C ASN A 63 -3.37 4.43 9.02
N ILE A 64 -3.47 5.66 8.51
CA ILE A 64 -3.90 5.95 7.14
C ILE A 64 -2.98 5.36 6.07
N TYR A 65 -1.66 5.28 6.31
CA TYR A 65 -0.70 4.76 5.33
C TYR A 65 -0.83 3.25 5.21
N VAL A 66 -1.10 2.56 6.32
CA VAL A 66 -1.38 1.11 6.30
C VAL A 66 -2.60 0.84 5.43
N ARG A 67 -3.71 1.59 5.65
CA ARG A 67 -4.92 1.44 4.83
C ARG A 67 -4.66 1.72 3.35
N TYR A 68 -3.95 2.81 3.06
CA TYR A 68 -3.65 3.25 1.69
C TYR A 68 -2.86 2.20 0.92
N ILE A 69 -1.75 1.72 1.50
CA ILE A 69 -0.90 0.73 0.86
C ILE A 69 -1.62 -0.62 0.72
N SER A 70 -2.38 -1.02 1.74
CA SER A 70 -3.18 -2.26 1.68
C SER A 70 -4.18 -2.20 0.53
N ALA A 71 -4.83 -1.05 0.33
CA ALA A 71 -5.75 -0.82 -0.77
C ALA A 71 -5.05 -0.87 -2.14
N ILE A 72 -3.86 -0.28 -2.29
CA ILE A 72 -3.07 -0.38 -3.54
C ILE A 72 -2.81 -1.85 -3.90
N HIS A 73 -2.39 -2.66 -2.93
CA HIS A 73 -2.13 -4.09 -3.17
C HIS A 73 -3.40 -4.93 -3.41
N LEU A 74 -4.58 -4.39 -3.09
CA LEU A 74 -5.88 -4.98 -3.41
C LEU A 74 -6.42 -4.57 -4.77
N LEU A 75 -5.81 -3.62 -5.49
CA LEU A 75 -6.29 -3.19 -6.81
C LEU A 75 -6.45 -4.36 -7.80
N SER A 76 -5.53 -5.33 -7.79
CA SER A 76 -5.58 -6.52 -8.64
C SER A 76 -6.51 -7.64 -8.13
N VAL A 77 -7.14 -7.46 -6.97
CA VAL A 77 -8.01 -8.47 -6.34
C VAL A 77 -9.46 -7.98 -6.28
N ASP A 78 -9.66 -6.76 -5.82
CA ASP A 78 -10.95 -6.07 -5.73
C ASP A 78 -10.72 -4.58 -6.00
N GLU A 79 -10.63 -4.24 -7.28
CA GLU A 79 -10.34 -2.90 -7.76
C GLU A 79 -11.33 -1.86 -7.21
N LYS A 80 -12.63 -2.20 -7.19
CA LYS A 80 -13.69 -1.29 -6.77
C LYS A 80 -13.47 -0.87 -5.31
N LYS A 81 -13.31 -1.85 -4.42
CA LYS A 81 -13.10 -1.58 -2.98
C LYS A 81 -11.76 -0.90 -2.72
N ALA A 82 -10.71 -1.30 -3.44
CA ALA A 82 -9.42 -0.65 -3.36
C ALA A 82 -9.49 0.84 -3.70
N LYS A 83 -10.11 1.19 -4.84
CA LYS A 83 -10.31 2.58 -5.27
C LYS A 83 -11.14 3.38 -4.25
N GLU A 84 -12.21 2.79 -3.70
CA GLU A 84 -13.04 3.43 -2.66
C GLU A 84 -12.24 3.78 -1.40
N VAL A 85 -11.41 2.86 -0.90
CA VAL A 85 -10.57 3.11 0.28
C VAL A 85 -9.47 4.12 -0.02
N ILE A 86 -8.83 4.04 -1.19
CA ILE A 86 -7.82 5.01 -1.64
C ILE A 86 -8.40 6.43 -1.65
N MET A 87 -9.59 6.60 -2.25
CA MET A 87 -10.30 7.88 -2.25
C MET A 87 -10.62 8.35 -0.83
N THR A 88 -11.14 7.45 0.02
CA THR A 88 -11.44 7.78 1.42
C THR A 88 -10.19 8.26 2.16
N VAL A 89 -9.05 7.60 1.98
CA VAL A 89 -7.78 8.03 2.59
C VAL A 89 -7.32 9.39 2.05
N ALA A 90 -7.41 9.61 0.73
CA ALA A 90 -7.05 10.88 0.09
C ALA A 90 -7.91 12.06 0.58
N THR A 91 -9.19 11.85 0.84
CA THR A 91 -10.05 12.91 1.41
C THR A 91 -9.62 13.32 2.83
N ILE A 92 -9.06 12.38 3.60
CA ILE A 92 -8.54 12.63 4.96
C ILE A 92 -7.15 13.28 4.91
N ASN A 93 -6.31 12.85 3.97
CA ASN A 93 -4.96 13.36 3.79
C ASN A 93 -4.79 13.98 2.40
N LYS A 94 -4.93 15.31 2.35
CA LYS A 94 -4.85 16.12 1.11
C LYS A 94 -3.49 16.04 0.40
N CYS A 95 -2.45 15.50 1.03
CA CYS A 95 -1.16 15.30 0.39
C CYS A 95 -1.12 14.03 -0.49
N LEU A 96 -2.12 13.16 -0.38
CA LEU A 96 -2.27 11.97 -1.22
C LEU A 96 -3.26 12.30 -2.33
N ASP A 97 -2.76 12.47 -3.55
CA ASP A 97 -3.59 12.58 -4.75
C ASP A 97 -3.65 11.22 -5.47
N PRO A 98 -4.82 10.56 -5.51
CA PRO A 98 -4.96 9.26 -6.14
C PRO A 98 -5.11 9.34 -7.67
N HIS A 99 -5.22 10.55 -8.25
CA HIS A 99 -5.51 10.74 -9.67
C HIS A 99 -4.51 9.99 -10.58
N TYR A 100 -3.22 10.25 -10.41
CA TYR A 100 -2.17 9.61 -11.21
C TYR A 100 -2.10 8.09 -10.97
N LEU A 101 -2.34 7.64 -9.74
CA LEU A 101 -2.37 6.21 -9.44
C LEU A 101 -3.50 5.51 -10.23
N PHE A 102 -4.68 6.11 -10.28
CA PHE A 102 -5.82 5.54 -11.00
C PHE A 102 -5.63 5.62 -12.51
N GLU A 103 -5.11 6.72 -13.02
CA GLU A 103 -4.79 6.86 -14.44
C GLU A 103 -3.80 5.77 -14.90
N GLU A 104 -2.68 5.62 -14.19
CA GLU A 104 -1.67 4.60 -14.50
C GLU A 104 -2.19 3.16 -14.30
N TRP A 105 -3.10 2.96 -13.36
CA TRP A 105 -3.79 1.68 -13.18
C TRP A 105 -4.72 1.35 -14.35
N ASP A 106 -5.55 2.31 -14.75
CA ASP A 106 -6.56 2.14 -15.80
C ASP A 106 -5.91 1.98 -17.18
N ASN A 107 -4.79 2.68 -17.41
CA ASN A 107 -3.92 2.50 -18.58
C ASN A 107 -3.23 1.13 -18.62
N GLY A 108 -3.25 0.37 -17.51
CA GLY A 108 -2.67 -0.96 -17.41
C GLY A 108 -1.18 -0.97 -17.03
N ASN A 109 -0.53 0.19 -16.91
CA ASN A 109 0.89 0.33 -16.61
C ASN A 109 1.29 -0.29 -15.26
N LEU A 110 0.34 -0.35 -14.32
CA LEU A 110 0.55 -0.87 -12.98
C LEU A 110 0.04 -2.30 -12.76
N LYS A 111 -0.69 -2.88 -13.71
CA LYS A 111 -1.37 -4.17 -13.53
C LYS A 111 -0.37 -5.29 -13.29
N GLU A 112 0.66 -5.42 -14.11
CA GLU A 112 1.71 -6.43 -13.92
C GLU A 112 2.49 -6.24 -12.61
N TYR A 113 2.65 -4.98 -12.19
CA TYR A 113 3.44 -4.65 -11.01
C TYR A 113 2.76 -5.04 -9.70
N TYR A 114 1.43 -4.93 -9.61
CA TYR A 114 0.65 -5.26 -8.41
C TYR A 114 -0.17 -6.55 -8.51
N SER A 115 -0.10 -7.27 -9.63
CA SER A 115 -0.68 -8.62 -9.77
C SER A 115 0.07 -9.67 -8.94
#